data_AF-A0A7G9YUK3-F1
#
_entry.id   AF-A0A7G9YUK3-F1
#
_cell.length_a   1.000
_cell.length_b   1.000
_cell.length_c   1.000
_cell.angle_alpha   90.00
_cell.angle_beta   90.00
_cell.angle_gamma   90.00
#
_symmetry.space_group_name_H-M   'P 1'
#
loop_
_entity.id
_entity.type
_entity.pdbx_description
1 polymer ?
#
loop_
_entity_poly.entity_id
_entity_poly.type
_entity_poly.pdbx_seq_one_letter_code
_entity_poly.pdbx_strand_id
1 'polypeptide(L)'
;MKPLLIFVITPIGKKGTETYKKYDAIFKTMIKPAVDSVDPSFRIIRADHIGKPGSFIKDILEHLQSSFIVIANLTGLNPNVFYELGVRHTLSKRTIMITEDLESLPSDLKEYRAIEYKPDITAVEEFKLNLSKTIEEILRNPDHPDNPVQDRLPDIVKSREESYKKDIDILRTQLSAISASKKMGKGVIPVLQGERTKKRLDRILSIWNAKEQPGVFGVSWTTGSGENKTEYHVPSPSGNFRFYFIGPGRSIEYALVISMHDQDFDIEADLADVRVMISQYQNTGNMDFKFVIATNSDLTKKRAKINKFFKNALQKVEQRERFRIEVWDQSELLKIEKELGLKM
;
A
#
# COMPACT_ATOMS: atom_id res chain seq x y z
N MET A 1 36.48 7.92 -23.66
CA MET A 1 35.19 7.65 -22.98
C MET A 1 35.08 6.15 -22.75
N LYS A 2 34.48 5.71 -21.62
CA LYS A 2 34.17 4.28 -21.45
C LYS A 2 33.07 3.88 -22.45
N PRO A 3 33.17 2.71 -23.09
CA PRO A 3 32.14 2.27 -24.02
C PRO A 3 30.80 2.10 -23.31
N LEU A 4 29.72 2.47 -23.99
CA LEU A 4 28.36 2.34 -23.49
C LEU A 4 28.04 0.85 -23.29
N LEU A 5 27.51 0.53 -22.11
CA LEU A 5 27.19 -0.85 -21.73
C LEU A 5 25.71 -1.14 -21.99
N ILE A 6 25.45 -2.16 -22.80
CA ILE A 6 24.12 -2.73 -23.06
C ILE A 6 24.06 -4.10 -22.38
N PHE A 7 23.03 -4.31 -21.57
CA PHE A 7 22.81 -5.58 -20.88
C PHE A 7 21.57 -6.30 -21.42
N VAL A 8 21.68 -7.59 -21.63
CA VAL A 8 20.62 -8.43 -22.18
C VAL A 8 20.17 -9.43 -21.12
N ILE A 9 18.92 -9.30 -20.70
CA ILE A 9 18.21 -10.28 -19.87
C ILE A 9 17.33 -11.13 -20.78
N THR A 10 17.45 -12.45 -20.63
CA THR A 10 16.80 -13.42 -21.52
C THR A 10 16.60 -14.72 -20.75
N PRO A 11 15.65 -15.60 -21.14
CA PRO A 11 15.48 -16.86 -20.45
C PRO A 11 16.77 -17.69 -20.49
N ILE A 12 17.27 -18.07 -19.32
CA ILE A 12 18.53 -18.79 -19.17
C ILE A 12 18.26 -20.30 -19.15
N GLY A 13 18.81 -21.01 -20.14
CA GLY A 13 18.89 -22.47 -20.14
C GLY A 13 20.28 -22.96 -19.72
N LYS A 14 20.40 -24.19 -19.21
CA LYS A 14 21.71 -24.83 -19.01
C LYS A 14 22.42 -24.97 -20.36
N LYS A 15 23.74 -24.74 -20.40
CA LYS A 15 24.54 -24.87 -21.63
C LYS A 15 24.30 -26.24 -22.28
N GLY A 16 23.95 -26.23 -23.58
CA GLY A 16 23.65 -27.43 -24.36
C GLY A 16 22.16 -27.77 -24.48
N THR A 17 21.27 -27.16 -23.68
CA THR A 17 19.82 -27.32 -23.86
C THR A 17 19.31 -26.57 -25.09
N GLU A 18 18.14 -26.96 -25.59
CA GLU A 18 17.48 -26.25 -26.69
C GLU A 18 17.18 -24.79 -26.34
N THR A 19 16.76 -24.53 -25.09
CA THR A 19 16.58 -23.18 -24.55
C THR A 19 17.85 -22.34 -24.70
N TYR A 20 19.00 -22.87 -24.27
CA TYR A 20 20.28 -22.16 -24.40
C TYR A 20 20.62 -21.89 -25.87
N LYS A 21 20.53 -22.91 -26.74
CA LYS A 21 20.82 -22.78 -28.17
C LYS A 21 19.93 -21.74 -28.85
N LYS A 22 18.64 -21.73 -28.53
CA LYS A 22 17.65 -20.79 -29.06
C LYS A 22 18.03 -19.34 -28.73
N TYR A 23 18.21 -19.02 -27.46
CA TYR A 23 18.50 -17.65 -27.04
C TYR A 23 19.94 -17.21 -27.34
N ASP A 24 20.89 -18.15 -27.46
CA ASP A 24 22.23 -17.89 -27.99
C ASP A 24 22.21 -17.55 -29.48
N ALA A 25 21.39 -18.25 -30.27
CA ALA A 25 21.19 -17.90 -31.67
C ALA A 25 20.59 -16.49 -31.80
N ILE A 26 19.47 -16.20 -31.13
CA ILE A 26 18.82 -14.86 -31.17
C ILE A 26 19.82 -13.76 -30.79
N PHE A 27 20.59 -13.96 -29.71
CA PHE A 27 21.60 -13.00 -29.29
C PHE A 27 22.67 -12.77 -30.36
N LYS A 28 23.24 -13.83 -30.94
CA LYS A 28 24.35 -13.76 -31.90
C LYS A 28 23.94 -13.29 -33.28
N THR A 29 22.75 -13.67 -33.76
CA THR A 29 22.31 -13.43 -35.14
C THR A 29 21.41 -12.20 -35.28
N MET A 30 20.77 -11.75 -34.19
CA MET A 30 19.79 -10.67 -34.23
C MET A 30 20.21 -9.49 -33.34
N ILE A 31 20.35 -9.70 -32.03
CA ILE A 31 20.58 -8.60 -31.07
C ILE A 31 21.96 -7.98 -31.26
N LYS A 32 23.03 -8.80 -31.26
CA LYS A 32 24.40 -8.30 -31.37
C LYS A 32 24.63 -7.56 -32.70
N PRO A 33 24.24 -8.09 -33.88
CA PRO A 33 24.43 -7.37 -35.13
C PRO A 33 23.69 -6.03 -35.18
N ALA A 34 22.48 -5.94 -34.62
CA ALA A 34 21.73 -4.68 -34.55
C ALA A 34 22.43 -3.63 -33.65
N VAL A 35 22.97 -4.06 -32.52
CA VAL A 35 23.75 -3.18 -31.64
C VAL A 35 25.04 -2.72 -32.33
N ASP A 36 25.78 -3.67 -32.92
CA ASP A 36 27.03 -3.39 -33.62
C ASP A 36 26.82 -2.42 -34.81
N SER A 37 25.65 -2.46 -35.47
CA SER A 37 25.34 -1.54 -36.58
C SER A 37 25.09 -0.10 -36.14
N VAL A 38 24.69 0.12 -34.88
CA VAL A 38 24.57 1.48 -34.32
C VAL A 38 25.93 2.02 -33.95
N ASP A 39 26.69 1.27 -33.14
CA ASP A 39 28.05 1.61 -32.77
C ASP A 39 28.81 0.34 -32.35
N PRO A 40 29.84 -0.10 -33.12
CA PRO A 40 30.59 -1.31 -32.82
C PRO A 40 31.44 -1.18 -31.54
N SER A 41 31.59 0.03 -30.98
CA SER A 41 32.27 0.26 -29.71
C SER A 41 31.38 -0.05 -28.49
N PHE A 42 30.06 -0.22 -28.68
CA PHE A 42 29.16 -0.57 -27.60
C PHE A 42 29.48 -1.96 -27.04
N ARG A 43 29.56 -2.04 -25.71
CA ARG A 43 29.79 -3.29 -25.02
C ARG A 43 28.45 -3.94 -24.72
N ILE A 44 28.19 -5.10 -25.32
CA ILE A 44 27.00 -5.90 -25.04
C ILE A 44 27.34 -7.08 -24.13
N ILE A 45 26.57 -7.28 -23.06
CA ILE A 45 26.71 -8.39 -22.12
C ILE A 45 25.36 -9.09 -21.97
N ARG A 46 25.36 -10.42 -22.03
CA ARG A 46 24.21 -11.26 -21.72
C ARG A 46 24.35 -11.82 -20.30
N ALA A 47 23.26 -11.90 -19.55
CA ALA A 47 23.26 -12.27 -18.13
C ALA A 47 24.02 -13.57 -17.81
N ASP A 48 23.87 -14.60 -18.64
CA ASP A 48 24.52 -15.92 -18.48
C ASP A 48 26.01 -15.95 -18.90
N HIS A 49 26.53 -14.89 -19.51
CA HIS A 49 27.95 -14.77 -19.88
C HIS A 49 28.80 -14.16 -18.75
N ILE A 50 28.21 -13.84 -17.59
CA ILE A 50 28.91 -13.31 -16.44
C ILE A 50 29.63 -14.47 -15.70
N GLY A 51 30.90 -14.68 -16.04
CA GLY A 51 31.73 -15.76 -15.47
C GLY A 51 32.56 -15.37 -14.25
N LYS A 52 32.03 -14.52 -13.34
CA LYS A 52 32.78 -14.09 -12.15
C LYS A 52 32.50 -15.01 -10.96
N PRO A 53 33.51 -15.34 -10.13
CA PRO A 53 33.28 -15.97 -8.83
C PRO A 53 32.48 -15.03 -7.91
N GLY A 54 31.38 -15.50 -7.33
CA GLY A 54 30.55 -14.70 -6.44
C GLY A 54 29.05 -14.98 -6.56
N SER A 55 28.23 -14.05 -6.08
CA SER A 55 26.77 -14.14 -6.18
C SER A 55 26.31 -13.69 -7.56
N PHE A 56 25.81 -14.64 -8.35
CA PHE A 56 25.19 -14.38 -9.66
C PHE A 56 24.08 -13.30 -9.59
N ILE A 57 23.28 -13.32 -8.51
CA ILE A 57 22.21 -12.33 -8.28
C ILE A 57 22.79 -10.92 -8.12
N LYS A 58 23.90 -10.78 -7.38
CA LYS A 58 24.55 -9.49 -7.17
C LYS A 58 25.03 -8.91 -8.51
N ASP A 59 25.67 -9.73 -9.33
CA ASP A 59 26.17 -9.28 -10.63
C ASP A 59 25.03 -8.85 -11.57
N ILE A 60 23.90 -9.58 -11.58
CA ILE A 60 22.72 -9.16 -12.33
C ILE A 60 22.24 -7.79 -11.85
N LEU A 61 22.06 -7.59 -10.55
CA LEU A 61 21.59 -6.32 -10.00
C LEU A 61 22.54 -5.15 -10.34
N GLU A 62 23.85 -5.37 -10.26
CA GLU A 62 24.86 -4.39 -10.69
C GLU A 62 24.70 -4.04 -12.17
N HIS A 63 24.45 -5.01 -13.04
CA HIS A 63 24.23 -4.77 -14.46
C HIS A 63 22.89 -4.09 -14.75
N LEU A 64 21.80 -4.45 -14.06
CA LEU A 64 20.50 -3.79 -14.21
C LEU A 64 20.57 -2.31 -13.80
N GLN A 65 21.39 -1.98 -12.79
CA GLN A 65 21.60 -0.61 -12.35
C GLN A 65 22.56 0.18 -13.24
N SER A 66 23.70 -0.40 -13.61
CA SER A 66 24.82 0.34 -14.23
C SER A 66 24.81 0.36 -15.75
N SER A 67 24.08 -0.56 -16.40
CA SER A 67 24.01 -0.59 -17.87
C SER A 67 23.15 0.56 -18.38
N PHE A 68 23.62 1.19 -19.46
CA PHE A 68 22.94 2.35 -20.04
C PHE A 68 21.61 1.93 -20.68
N ILE A 69 21.62 0.85 -21.48
CA ILE A 69 20.42 0.21 -22.03
C ILE A 69 20.30 -1.21 -21.47
N VAL A 70 19.07 -1.63 -21.17
CA VAL A 70 18.74 -3.04 -20.93
C VAL A 70 17.78 -3.52 -22.00
N ILE A 71 18.10 -4.64 -22.64
CA ILE A 71 17.22 -5.34 -23.58
C ILE A 71 16.64 -6.56 -22.87
N ALA A 72 15.32 -6.64 -22.78
CA ALA A 72 14.60 -7.69 -22.10
C ALA A 72 13.85 -8.60 -23.08
N ASN A 73 14.26 -9.87 -23.15
CA ASN A 73 13.60 -10.88 -23.97
C ASN A 73 12.49 -11.59 -23.19
N LEU A 74 11.24 -11.23 -23.48
CA LEU A 74 10.04 -11.70 -22.80
C LEU A 74 9.43 -12.97 -23.43
N THR A 75 10.10 -13.53 -24.43
CA THR A 75 9.67 -14.76 -25.09
C THR A 75 9.47 -15.91 -24.10
N GLY A 76 8.34 -16.60 -24.24
CA GLY A 76 7.99 -17.75 -23.39
C GLY A 76 7.63 -17.37 -21.95
N LEU A 77 7.40 -16.07 -21.68
CA LEU A 77 6.90 -15.54 -20.41
C LEU A 77 7.71 -15.98 -19.18
N ASN A 78 9.04 -15.94 -19.29
CA ASN A 78 9.91 -16.41 -18.21
C ASN A 78 9.81 -15.50 -16.97
N PRO A 79 9.44 -16.05 -15.78
CA PRO A 79 9.21 -15.24 -14.58
C PRO A 79 10.48 -14.54 -14.06
N ASN A 80 11.67 -15.12 -14.28
CA ASN A 80 12.91 -14.48 -13.86
C ASN A 80 13.20 -13.23 -14.69
N VAL A 81 12.93 -13.27 -16.00
CA VAL A 81 13.12 -12.10 -16.86
C VAL A 81 12.12 -10.99 -16.50
N PHE A 82 10.88 -11.34 -16.17
CA PHE A 82 9.91 -10.35 -15.66
C PHE A 82 10.36 -9.73 -14.33
N TYR A 83 10.92 -10.54 -13.43
CA TYR A 83 11.48 -10.03 -12.18
C TYR A 83 12.61 -9.02 -12.43
N GLU A 84 13.58 -9.39 -13.27
CA GLU A 84 14.69 -8.51 -13.67
C GLU A 84 14.20 -7.23 -14.38
N LEU A 85 13.16 -7.34 -15.22
CA LEU A 85 12.52 -6.22 -15.88
C LEU A 85 11.89 -5.24 -14.86
N GLY A 86 11.14 -5.76 -13.89
CA GLY A 86 10.53 -4.95 -12.82
C GLY A 86 11.58 -4.21 -11.99
N VAL A 87 12.69 -4.89 -11.66
CA VAL A 87 13.83 -4.27 -10.99
C VAL A 87 14.42 -3.16 -11.86
N ARG A 88 14.66 -3.41 -13.15
CA ARG A 88 15.17 -2.38 -14.07
C ARG A 88 14.24 -1.18 -14.17
N HIS A 89 12.94 -1.38 -14.35
CA HIS A 89 11.94 -0.31 -14.42
C HIS A 89 11.99 0.60 -13.19
N THR A 90 12.27 0.03 -12.01
CA THR A 90 12.43 0.80 -10.78
C THR A 90 13.71 1.64 -10.78
N LEU A 91 14.80 1.10 -11.34
CA LEU A 91 16.12 1.70 -11.26
C LEU A 91 16.41 2.74 -12.34
N SER A 92 15.93 2.53 -13.57
CA SER A 92 16.29 3.38 -14.70
C SER A 92 15.32 3.24 -15.88
N LYS A 93 15.20 4.34 -16.63
CA LYS A 93 14.70 4.37 -18.03
C LYS A 93 15.67 3.64 -18.95
N ARG A 94 15.38 3.58 -20.25
CA ARG A 94 16.21 2.99 -21.32
C ARG A 94 16.16 1.47 -21.28
N THR A 95 14.95 0.94 -21.44
CA THR A 95 14.64 -0.48 -21.44
C THR A 95 13.89 -0.83 -22.71
N ILE A 96 14.42 -1.80 -23.47
CA ILE A 96 13.83 -2.27 -24.72
C ILE A 96 13.25 -3.66 -24.47
N MET A 97 11.94 -3.82 -24.66
CA MET A 97 11.30 -5.13 -24.60
C MET A 97 11.30 -5.79 -25.99
N ILE A 98 11.64 -7.08 -26.04
CA ILE A 98 11.57 -7.88 -27.26
C ILE A 98 10.82 -9.19 -26.98
N THR A 99 10.11 -9.74 -27.96
CA THR A 99 9.34 -11.00 -27.82
C THR A 99 9.10 -11.67 -29.17
N GLU A 100 8.88 -12.99 -29.18
CA GLU A 100 8.40 -13.71 -30.37
C GLU A 100 6.92 -13.47 -30.68
N ASP A 101 6.15 -13.07 -29.67
CA ASP A 101 4.71 -12.89 -29.75
C ASP A 101 4.27 -11.72 -28.86
N LEU A 102 3.86 -10.62 -29.49
CA LEU A 102 3.35 -9.43 -28.79
C LEU A 102 2.03 -9.71 -28.06
N GLU A 103 1.20 -10.60 -28.59
CA GLU A 103 -0.11 -10.86 -28.01
C GLU A 103 -0.03 -11.60 -26.69
N SER A 104 1.03 -12.39 -26.50
CA SER A 104 1.33 -13.10 -25.26
C SER A 104 1.69 -12.19 -24.08
N LEU A 105 2.08 -10.93 -24.32
CA LEU A 105 2.53 -10.05 -23.26
C LEU A 105 1.40 -9.70 -22.28
N PRO A 106 1.67 -9.63 -20.96
CA PRO A 106 0.69 -9.15 -19.98
C PRO A 106 0.17 -7.75 -20.30
N SER A 107 -1.11 -7.48 -19.98
CA SER A 107 -1.76 -6.20 -20.27
C SER A 107 -1.01 -4.99 -19.71
N ASP A 108 -0.37 -5.13 -18.54
CA ASP A 108 0.41 -4.06 -17.90
C ASP A 108 1.62 -3.60 -18.72
N LEU A 109 2.12 -4.45 -19.64
CA LEU A 109 3.23 -4.12 -20.53
C LEU A 109 2.80 -3.74 -21.94
N LYS A 110 1.55 -4.05 -22.35
CA LYS A 110 1.05 -3.74 -23.71
C LYS A 110 0.95 -2.23 -23.99
N GLU A 111 0.89 -1.39 -22.96
CA GLU A 111 0.94 0.07 -23.11
C GLU A 111 2.32 0.58 -23.57
N TYR A 112 3.37 -0.24 -23.42
CA TYR A 112 4.74 0.10 -23.76
C TYR A 112 5.19 -0.67 -25.00
N ARG A 113 5.98 -0.02 -25.86
CA ARG A 113 6.41 -0.62 -27.12
C ARG A 113 7.37 -1.78 -26.86
N ALA A 114 7.05 -2.95 -27.41
CA ALA A 114 7.96 -4.08 -27.54
C ALA A 114 8.23 -4.35 -29.02
N ILE A 115 9.39 -4.91 -29.34
CA ILE A 115 9.78 -5.29 -30.69
C ILE A 115 9.51 -6.77 -30.87
N GLU A 116 8.60 -7.11 -31.78
CA GLU A 116 8.35 -8.50 -32.18
C GLU A 116 9.50 -9.02 -33.06
N TYR A 117 9.85 -10.29 -32.92
CA TYR A 117 10.74 -10.98 -33.85
C TYR A 117 10.21 -12.35 -34.24
N LYS A 118 10.46 -12.77 -35.49
CA LYS A 118 10.03 -14.07 -36.02
C LYS A 118 11.20 -14.81 -36.68
N PRO A 119 11.17 -16.15 -36.71
CA PRO A 119 12.24 -16.96 -37.29
C PRO A 119 12.19 -17.03 -38.83
N ASP A 120 11.93 -15.90 -39.50
CA ASP A 120 12.01 -15.76 -40.96
C ASP A 120 13.00 -14.65 -41.33
N ILE A 121 13.64 -14.78 -42.51
CA ILE A 121 14.77 -13.92 -42.90
C ILE A 121 14.35 -12.44 -42.97
N THR A 122 13.17 -12.16 -43.50
CA THR A 122 12.67 -10.78 -43.65
C THR A 122 12.39 -10.15 -42.28
N ALA A 123 11.73 -10.89 -41.37
CA ALA A 123 11.48 -10.42 -40.02
C ALA A 123 12.76 -10.25 -39.19
N VAL A 124 13.82 -11.03 -39.46
CA VAL A 124 15.11 -10.84 -38.80
C VAL A 124 15.73 -9.49 -39.17
N GLU A 125 15.72 -9.11 -40.45
CA GLU A 125 16.24 -7.81 -40.89
C GLU A 125 15.35 -6.65 -40.38
N GLU A 126 14.03 -6.83 -40.38
CA GLU A 126 13.10 -5.86 -39.80
C GLU A 126 13.34 -5.66 -38.30
N PHE A 127 13.53 -6.75 -37.54
CA PHE A 127 13.87 -6.70 -36.12
C PHE A 127 15.16 -5.92 -35.89
N LYS A 128 16.22 -6.21 -36.66
CA LYS A 128 17.51 -5.51 -36.52
C LYS A 128 17.36 -4.02 -36.77
N LEU A 129 16.61 -3.64 -37.81
CA LEU A 129 16.34 -2.25 -38.13
C LEU A 129 15.56 -1.55 -37.01
N ASN A 130 14.49 -2.18 -36.51
CA ASN A 130 13.66 -1.63 -35.44
C ASN A 130 14.43 -1.50 -34.12
N LEU A 131 15.25 -2.50 -33.79
CA LEU A 131 16.11 -2.45 -32.60
C LEU A 131 17.15 -1.34 -32.71
N SER A 132 17.81 -1.21 -33.87
CA SER A 132 18.80 -0.15 -34.11
C SER A 132 18.18 1.25 -33.97
N LYS A 133 17.04 1.50 -34.61
CA LYS A 133 16.29 2.75 -34.49
C LYS A 133 15.88 3.05 -33.05
N THR A 134 15.46 2.02 -32.31
CA THR A 134 15.06 2.19 -30.90
C THR A 134 16.25 2.56 -30.03
N ILE A 135 17.42 1.96 -30.27
CA ILE A 135 18.66 2.32 -29.57
C ILE A 135 19.04 3.77 -29.90
N GLU A 136 19.03 4.17 -31.17
CA GLU A 136 19.32 5.55 -31.60
C GLU A 136 18.37 6.57 -30.94
N GLU A 137 17.08 6.24 -30.85
CA GLU A 137 16.10 7.10 -30.20
C GLU A 137 16.40 7.27 -28.71
N ILE A 138 16.74 6.18 -28.02
CA ILE A 138 17.17 6.22 -26.62
C ILE A 138 18.45 7.04 -26.45
N LEU A 139 19.40 6.98 -27.38
CA LEU A 139 20.63 7.78 -27.32
C LEU A 139 20.34 9.28 -27.48
N ARG A 140 19.36 9.65 -28.33
CA ARG A 140 18.92 11.03 -28.50
C ARG A 140 18.13 11.56 -27.30
N ASN A 141 17.28 10.71 -26.72
CA ASN A 141 16.33 11.07 -25.66
C ASN A 141 16.45 10.14 -24.43
N PRO A 142 17.60 10.11 -23.74
CA PRO A 142 17.89 9.12 -22.70
C PRO A 142 17.02 9.24 -21.46
N ASP A 143 16.41 10.41 -21.25
CA ASP A 143 15.55 10.71 -20.11
C ASP A 143 14.06 10.54 -20.41
N HIS A 144 13.68 10.09 -21.61
CA HIS A 144 12.28 9.80 -21.93
C HIS A 144 11.78 8.61 -21.08
N PRO A 145 10.67 8.74 -20.33
CA PRO A 145 10.06 7.61 -19.63
C PRO A 145 9.59 6.55 -20.63
N ASP A 146 10.02 5.30 -20.43
CA ASP A 146 9.74 4.20 -21.36
C ASP A 146 9.15 2.97 -20.65
N ASN A 147 8.72 3.14 -19.40
CA ASN A 147 8.20 2.07 -18.58
C ASN A 147 7.21 2.59 -17.51
N PRO A 148 6.29 1.74 -17.01
CA PRO A 148 5.19 2.17 -16.14
C PRO A 148 5.63 2.75 -14.81
N VAL A 149 6.81 2.35 -14.32
CA VAL A 149 7.32 2.84 -13.04
C VAL A 149 7.85 4.25 -13.20
N GLN A 150 8.73 4.48 -14.18
CA GLN A 150 9.31 5.81 -14.41
C GLN A 150 8.27 6.82 -14.89
N ASP A 151 7.21 6.37 -15.57
CA ASP A 151 6.13 7.23 -16.05
C ASP A 151 5.18 7.67 -14.92
N ARG A 152 4.80 6.76 -14.02
CA ARG A 152 3.75 7.02 -13.00
C ARG A 152 4.26 7.31 -11.60
N LEU A 153 5.41 6.75 -11.20
CA LEU A 153 5.91 6.86 -9.83
C LEU A 153 6.23 8.30 -9.40
N PRO A 154 6.81 9.18 -10.25
CA PRO A 154 7.08 10.57 -9.88
C PRO A 154 5.83 11.33 -9.41
N ASP A 155 4.70 11.16 -10.09
CA ASP A 155 3.44 11.81 -9.73
C ASP A 155 2.87 11.28 -8.40
N ILE A 156 2.96 9.97 -8.18
CA ILE A 156 2.56 9.34 -6.91
C ILE A 156 3.41 9.88 -5.76
N VAL A 157 4.74 9.98 -5.96
CA VAL A 157 5.66 10.50 -4.93
C VAL A 157 5.36 11.96 -4.65
N LYS A 158 5.20 12.79 -5.69
CA LYS A 158 4.89 14.22 -5.56
C LYS A 158 3.58 14.45 -4.81
N SER A 159 2.53 13.70 -5.14
CA SER A 159 1.24 13.76 -4.43
C SER A 159 1.38 13.41 -2.95
N ARG A 160 2.18 12.39 -2.61
CA ARG A 160 2.46 12.02 -1.21
C ARG A 160 3.28 13.10 -0.50
N GLU A 161 4.30 13.67 -1.15
CA GLU A 161 5.10 14.76 -0.58
C GLU A 161 4.26 16.01 -0.30
N GLU A 162 3.35 16.37 -1.20
CA GLU A 162 2.41 17.49 -1.00
C GLU A 162 1.50 17.23 0.20
N SER A 163 0.99 16.01 0.33
CA SER A 163 0.22 15.59 1.51
C SER A 163 1.04 15.70 2.80
N TYR A 164 2.28 15.19 2.80
CA TYR A 164 3.17 15.28 3.96
C TYR A 164 3.57 16.70 4.32
N LYS A 165 3.79 17.59 3.35
CA LYS A 165 4.05 19.01 3.61
C LYS A 165 2.88 19.66 4.34
N LYS A 166 1.65 19.37 3.91
CA LYS A 166 0.44 19.85 4.57
C LYS A 166 0.34 19.36 6.01
N ASP A 167 0.62 18.08 6.24
CA ASP A 167 0.64 17.51 7.60
C ASP A 167 1.74 18.13 8.47
N ILE A 168 2.94 18.36 7.92
CA ILE A 168 4.05 19.03 8.60
C ILE A 168 3.69 20.46 8.97
N ASP A 169 3.05 21.22 8.09
CA ASP A 169 2.64 22.61 8.38
C ASP A 169 1.55 22.68 9.46
N ILE A 170 0.63 21.71 9.46
CA ILE A 170 -0.32 21.53 10.56
C ILE A 170 0.45 21.26 11.87
N LEU A 171 1.41 20.32 11.87
CA LEU A 171 2.20 19.99 13.05
C LEU A 171 3.05 21.17 13.55
N ARG A 172 3.66 21.96 12.65
CA ARG A 172 4.41 23.18 13.00
C ARG A 172 3.53 24.23 13.65
N THR A 173 2.31 24.41 13.12
CA THR A 173 1.32 25.32 13.71
C THR A 173 0.94 24.85 15.11
N GLN A 174 0.69 23.55 15.27
CA GLN A 174 0.39 22.94 16.58
C GLN A 174 1.57 23.07 17.57
N LEU A 175 2.80 22.81 17.14
CA LEU A 175 4.01 22.97 17.97
C LEU A 175 4.23 24.41 18.39
N SER A 176 3.99 25.37 17.49
CA SER A 176 4.09 26.80 17.80
C SER A 176 3.11 27.19 18.89
N ALA A 177 1.85 26.75 18.78
CA ALA A 177 0.82 26.97 19.81
C ALA A 177 1.20 26.33 21.15
N ILE A 178 1.74 25.11 21.16
CA ILE A 178 2.20 24.42 22.38
C ILE A 178 3.43 25.11 22.99
N SER A 179 4.36 25.60 22.17
CA SER A 179 5.54 26.31 22.67
C SER A 179 5.17 27.66 23.29
N ALA A 180 4.18 28.35 22.70
CA ALA A 180 3.60 29.56 23.27
C ALA A 180 2.90 29.28 24.60
N SER A 181 2.19 28.15 24.73
CA SER A 181 1.55 27.76 25.99
C SER A 181 2.55 27.31 27.07
N LYS A 182 3.66 26.65 26.70
CA LYS A 182 4.76 26.33 27.63
C LYS A 182 5.46 27.57 28.19
N LYS A 183 5.65 28.64 27.39
CA LYS A 183 6.16 29.93 27.89
C LYS A 183 5.22 30.61 28.89
N MET A 184 3.94 30.21 28.95
CA MET A 184 2.97 30.68 29.94
C MET A 184 2.89 29.83 31.22
N GLY A 185 3.78 28.85 31.40
CA GLY A 185 4.04 28.26 32.72
C GLY A 185 2.89 27.50 33.37
N LYS A 186 2.01 26.81 32.62
CA LYS A 186 1.04 25.85 33.20
C LYS A 186 0.77 24.66 32.27
N GLY A 187 0.93 23.44 32.78
CA GLY A 187 0.62 22.19 32.08
C GLY A 187 -0.88 22.00 31.87
N VAL A 188 -1.41 22.56 30.78
CA VAL A 188 -2.81 22.44 30.36
C VAL A 188 -2.84 22.29 28.84
N ILE A 189 -3.55 21.27 28.32
CA ILE A 189 -3.75 21.05 26.88
C ILE A 189 -5.03 21.81 26.45
N PRO A 190 -4.95 22.83 25.58
CA PRO A 190 -6.11 23.58 25.11
C PRO A 190 -6.90 22.81 24.04
N VAL A 191 -8.23 22.90 24.07
CA VAL A 191 -9.11 22.40 23.01
C VAL A 191 -9.03 23.35 21.80
N LEU A 192 -8.76 22.83 20.60
CA LEU A 192 -8.61 23.63 19.37
C LEU A 192 -9.91 23.61 18.55
N GLN A 193 -10.52 24.77 18.29
CA GLN A 193 -11.65 24.87 17.34
C GLN A 193 -11.21 24.45 15.93
N GLY A 194 -11.97 23.53 15.29
CA GLY A 194 -11.67 23.01 13.94
C GLY A 194 -10.80 21.75 13.88
N GLU A 195 -10.58 21.09 15.02
CA GLU A 195 -9.77 19.86 15.09
C GLU A 195 -10.51 18.62 14.55
N ARG A 196 -9.80 17.80 13.75
CA ARG A 196 -10.31 16.52 13.20
C ARG A 196 -10.81 15.57 14.30
N THR A 197 -11.89 14.85 14.03
CA THR A 197 -12.54 13.91 14.96
C THR A 197 -11.54 12.88 15.47
N LYS A 198 -10.68 12.35 14.58
CA LYS A 198 -9.65 11.41 14.97
C LYS A 198 -8.74 11.94 16.09
N LYS A 199 -8.25 13.18 15.98
CA LYS A 199 -7.36 13.78 17.00
C LYS A 199 -8.08 13.98 18.33
N ARG A 200 -9.35 14.36 18.31
CA ARG A 200 -10.17 14.50 19.52
C ARG A 200 -10.34 13.15 20.21
N LEU A 201 -10.66 12.11 19.45
CA LEU A 201 -10.80 10.75 19.93
C LEU A 201 -9.50 10.18 20.47
N ASP A 202 -8.39 10.34 19.76
CA ASP A 202 -7.08 9.85 20.21
C ASP A 202 -6.74 10.39 21.61
N ARG A 203 -7.06 11.66 21.90
CA ARG A 203 -6.90 12.23 23.24
C ARG A 203 -7.84 11.61 24.27
N ILE A 204 -9.14 11.51 23.96
CA ILE A 204 -10.15 10.94 24.85
C ILE A 204 -9.77 9.50 25.21
N LEU A 205 -9.47 8.69 24.19
CA LEU A 205 -9.08 7.29 24.31
C LEU A 205 -7.76 7.13 25.07
N SER A 206 -6.79 8.02 24.86
CA SER A 206 -5.55 8.03 25.64
C SER A 206 -5.79 8.30 27.12
N ILE A 207 -6.71 9.21 27.47
CA ILE A 207 -7.05 9.51 28.88
C ILE A 207 -7.77 8.31 29.52
N TRP A 208 -8.61 7.61 28.76
CA TRP A 208 -9.28 6.39 29.20
C TRP A 208 -8.39 5.14 29.18
N ASN A 209 -7.11 5.26 28.83
CA ASN A 209 -6.18 4.15 28.70
C ASN A 209 -6.72 3.04 27.77
N ALA A 210 -7.38 3.46 26.69
CA ALA A 210 -7.98 2.55 25.71
C ALA A 210 -6.89 1.82 24.91
N LYS A 211 -7.02 0.50 24.78
CA LYS A 211 -6.08 -0.33 24.02
C LYS A 211 -6.74 -0.84 22.75
N GLU A 212 -6.32 -0.31 21.60
CA GLU A 212 -6.78 -0.79 20.30
C GLU A 212 -6.39 -2.26 20.09
N GLN A 213 -7.31 -3.06 19.54
CA GLN A 213 -7.10 -4.46 19.21
C GLN A 213 -6.99 -4.62 17.68
N PRO A 214 -5.84 -5.04 17.15
CA PRO A 214 -5.65 -5.18 15.71
C PRO A 214 -6.49 -6.35 15.16
N GLY A 215 -7.50 -6.02 14.35
CA GLY A 215 -8.52 -6.94 13.86
C GLY A 215 -8.10 -7.86 12.70
N VAL A 216 -6.91 -8.47 12.72
CA VAL A 216 -6.51 -9.39 11.65
C VAL A 216 -7.13 -10.78 11.82
N PHE A 217 -7.37 -11.24 13.05
CA PHE A 217 -7.89 -12.59 13.36
C PHE A 217 -9.10 -12.59 14.30
N GLY A 218 -9.84 -11.48 14.33
CA GLY A 218 -10.82 -11.21 15.37
C GLY A 218 -10.19 -10.72 16.68
N VAL A 219 -11.03 -10.53 17.68
CA VAL A 219 -10.63 -10.03 19.01
C VAL A 219 -11.00 -11.09 20.04
N SER A 220 -10.04 -11.50 20.87
CA SER A 220 -10.28 -12.42 21.98
C SER A 220 -9.91 -11.82 23.33
N TRP A 221 -10.57 -12.32 24.36
CA TRP A 221 -10.25 -12.03 25.76
C TRP A 221 -10.57 -13.24 26.61
N THR A 222 -10.00 -13.27 27.81
CA THR A 222 -10.16 -14.39 28.73
C THR A 222 -10.66 -13.90 30.08
N THR A 223 -11.61 -14.63 30.67
CA THR A 223 -12.05 -14.41 32.05
C THR A 223 -11.63 -15.60 32.92
N GLY A 224 -11.53 -15.36 34.23
CA GLY A 224 -11.09 -16.37 35.20
C GLY A 224 -9.57 -16.56 35.26
N SER A 225 -9.13 -17.49 36.11
CA SER A 225 -7.72 -17.82 36.35
C SER A 225 -7.55 -19.30 36.64
N GLY A 226 -6.39 -19.88 36.26
CA GLY A 226 -6.10 -21.29 36.49
C GLY A 226 -7.00 -22.21 35.65
N GLU A 227 -7.59 -23.22 36.29
CA GLU A 227 -8.45 -24.23 35.64
C GLU A 227 -9.83 -23.68 35.21
N ASN A 228 -10.26 -22.52 35.73
CA ASN A 228 -11.54 -21.87 35.39
C ASN A 228 -11.38 -20.78 34.33
N LYS A 229 -10.39 -20.90 33.43
CA LYS A 229 -10.17 -19.91 32.37
C LYS A 229 -11.12 -20.15 31.20
N THR A 230 -11.94 -19.16 30.86
CA THR A 230 -12.81 -19.19 29.67
C THR A 230 -12.32 -18.15 28.67
N GLU A 231 -12.12 -18.56 27.42
CA GLU A 231 -11.76 -17.67 26.33
C GLU A 231 -12.99 -17.32 25.49
N TYR A 232 -13.13 -16.05 25.17
CA TYR A 232 -14.17 -15.50 24.32
C TYR A 232 -13.55 -14.90 23.08
N HIS A 233 -14.26 -14.97 21.96
CA HIS A 233 -13.80 -14.47 20.68
C HIS A 233 -14.95 -13.81 19.94
N VAL A 234 -14.66 -12.69 19.29
CA VAL A 234 -15.56 -12.04 18.34
C VAL A 234 -14.83 -11.76 17.02
N PRO A 235 -15.56 -11.77 15.88
CA PRO A 235 -14.99 -11.36 14.61
C PRO A 235 -14.45 -9.93 14.64
N SER A 236 -13.51 -9.66 13.74
CA SER A 236 -12.96 -8.32 13.55
C SER A 236 -14.08 -7.33 13.18
N PRO A 237 -14.00 -6.09 13.67
CA PRO A 237 -14.97 -5.06 13.28
C PRO A 237 -15.01 -4.89 11.76
N SER A 238 -16.21 -4.77 11.19
CA SER A 238 -16.41 -4.49 9.77
C SER A 238 -16.33 -2.99 9.47
N GLY A 239 -16.11 -2.66 8.19
CA GLY A 239 -16.13 -1.28 7.70
C GLY A 239 -15.10 -0.37 8.38
N ASN A 240 -15.57 0.79 8.84
CA ASN A 240 -14.73 1.83 9.46
C ASN A 240 -14.52 1.64 10.97
N PHE A 241 -15.07 0.58 11.56
CA PHE A 241 -14.99 0.37 12.99
C PHE A 241 -13.60 -0.09 13.44
N ARG A 242 -13.24 0.34 14.66
CA ARG A 242 -12.04 -0.09 15.39
C ARG A 242 -12.44 -0.56 16.78
N PHE A 243 -11.76 -1.57 17.30
CA PHE A 243 -12.07 -2.19 18.59
C PHE A 243 -11.07 -1.75 19.65
N TYR A 244 -11.56 -1.37 20.83
CA TYR A 244 -10.74 -0.96 21.96
C TYR A 244 -11.20 -1.64 23.24
N PHE A 245 -10.25 -2.10 24.05
CA PHE A 245 -10.51 -2.46 25.44
C PHE A 245 -10.33 -1.25 26.35
N ILE A 246 -11.31 -1.03 27.24
CA ILE A 246 -11.23 -0.04 28.32
C ILE A 246 -11.07 -0.75 29.65
N GLY A 247 -10.15 -0.27 30.48
CA GLY A 247 -9.97 -0.72 31.87
C GLY A 247 -8.56 -0.49 32.41
N PRO A 248 -8.37 -0.60 33.73
CA PRO A 248 -7.07 -0.37 34.37
C PRO A 248 -6.11 -1.56 34.15
N GLY A 249 -4.92 -1.28 33.62
CA GLY A 249 -3.81 -2.23 33.59
C GLY A 249 -4.08 -3.50 32.77
N ARG A 250 -4.36 -4.62 33.46
CA ARG A 250 -4.61 -5.95 32.88
C ARG A 250 -6.09 -6.37 32.92
N SER A 251 -6.98 -5.59 33.54
CA SER A 251 -8.42 -5.87 33.55
C SER A 251 -9.14 -5.12 32.44
N ILE A 252 -10.14 -5.78 31.83
CA ILE A 252 -11.03 -5.19 30.84
C ILE A 252 -12.37 -4.95 31.53
N GLU A 253 -12.84 -3.70 31.53
CA GLU A 253 -14.14 -3.30 32.05
C GLU A 253 -15.23 -3.41 30.98
N TYR A 254 -14.96 -2.89 29.78
CA TYR A 254 -15.87 -2.94 28.63
C TYR A 254 -15.11 -2.77 27.31
N ALA A 255 -15.80 -3.06 26.21
CA ALA A 255 -15.31 -2.88 24.85
C ALA A 255 -15.95 -1.66 24.18
N LEU A 256 -15.14 -0.88 23.47
CA LEU A 256 -15.58 0.18 22.57
C LEU A 256 -15.36 -0.26 21.12
N VAL A 257 -16.38 -0.10 20.29
CA VAL A 257 -16.32 -0.37 18.85
C VAL A 257 -16.68 0.92 18.13
N ILE A 258 -15.68 1.66 17.66
CA ILE A 258 -15.82 3.06 17.25
C ILE A 258 -15.63 3.20 15.74
N SER A 259 -16.59 3.81 15.06
CA SER A 259 -16.46 4.33 13.69
C SER A 259 -16.20 5.84 13.76
N MET A 260 -15.21 6.33 13.00
CA MET A 260 -14.66 7.69 13.14
C MET A 260 -14.73 8.45 11.82
N HIS A 261 -15.39 9.62 11.80
CA HIS A 261 -15.63 10.40 10.58
C HIS A 261 -15.35 11.88 10.74
N ASP A 262 -14.45 12.43 9.91
CA ASP A 262 -14.07 13.85 9.95
C ASP A 262 -15.07 14.79 9.24
N GLN A 263 -15.70 14.35 8.15
CA GLN A 263 -16.73 15.07 7.38
C GLN A 263 -17.47 14.09 6.44
N ASP A 264 -18.70 14.43 6.01
CA ASP A 264 -19.54 13.70 5.03
C ASP A 264 -19.38 12.18 4.98
N PHE A 265 -20.24 11.46 5.71
CA PHE A 265 -20.25 10.00 5.75
C PHE A 265 -21.67 9.44 5.64
N ASP A 266 -21.77 8.22 5.11
CA ASP A 266 -23.03 7.49 5.05
C ASP A 266 -23.31 6.79 6.38
N ILE A 267 -24.21 7.38 7.17
CA ILE A 267 -24.63 6.82 8.44
C ILE A 267 -25.38 5.49 8.29
N GLU A 268 -26.08 5.27 7.18
CA GLU A 268 -26.83 4.02 6.97
C GLU A 268 -25.86 2.84 6.75
N ALA A 269 -24.70 3.09 6.14
CA ALA A 269 -23.63 2.10 5.99
C ALA A 269 -23.09 1.67 7.37
N ASP A 270 -22.74 2.64 8.24
CA ASP A 270 -22.28 2.36 9.61
C ASP A 270 -23.34 1.56 10.40
N LEU A 271 -24.62 1.92 10.27
CA LEU A 271 -25.71 1.22 10.94
C LEU A 271 -25.89 -0.21 10.41
N ALA A 272 -25.71 -0.43 9.11
CA ALA A 272 -25.71 -1.77 8.53
C ALA A 272 -24.55 -2.63 9.08
N ASP A 273 -23.34 -2.07 9.15
CA ASP A 273 -22.18 -2.72 9.75
C ASP A 273 -22.42 -3.07 11.23
N VAL A 274 -22.97 -2.15 12.02
CA VAL A 274 -23.35 -2.40 13.42
C VAL A 274 -24.33 -3.58 13.54
N ARG A 275 -25.34 -3.64 12.67
CA ARG A 275 -26.30 -4.75 12.66
C ARG A 275 -25.62 -6.09 12.37
N VAL A 276 -24.68 -6.12 11.42
CA VAL A 276 -23.90 -7.33 11.10
C VAL A 276 -23.04 -7.74 12.28
N MET A 277 -22.25 -6.83 12.84
CA MET A 277 -21.36 -7.14 13.98
C MET A 277 -22.12 -7.69 15.18
N ILE A 278 -23.22 -7.04 15.59
CA ILE A 278 -24.01 -7.48 16.73
C ILE A 278 -24.62 -8.88 16.50
N SER A 279 -25.00 -9.20 15.26
CA SER A 279 -25.51 -10.55 14.95
C SER A 279 -24.46 -11.65 15.07
N GLN A 280 -23.17 -11.29 14.92
CA GLN A 280 -22.04 -12.21 14.99
C GLN A 280 -21.42 -12.30 16.39
N TYR A 281 -21.64 -11.29 17.24
CA TYR A 281 -21.08 -11.22 18.60
C TYR A 281 -21.91 -12.09 19.55
N GLN A 282 -21.79 -13.40 19.38
CA GLN A 282 -22.43 -14.41 20.23
C GLN A 282 -21.47 -14.91 21.30
N ASN A 283 -22.00 -15.39 22.43
CA ASN A 283 -21.22 -15.96 23.53
C ASN A 283 -20.13 -15.03 24.06
N THR A 284 -20.46 -13.77 24.37
CA THR A 284 -19.47 -12.76 24.80
C THR A 284 -19.25 -12.70 26.31
N GLY A 285 -19.73 -13.70 27.05
CA GLY A 285 -19.63 -13.74 28.51
C GLY A 285 -20.33 -12.55 29.16
N ASN A 286 -19.62 -11.85 30.05
CA ASN A 286 -20.13 -10.66 30.75
C ASN A 286 -19.58 -9.35 30.18
N MET A 287 -19.01 -9.36 28.98
CA MET A 287 -18.45 -8.15 28.35
C MET A 287 -19.58 -7.20 27.91
N ASP A 288 -19.48 -5.93 28.30
CA ASP A 288 -20.35 -4.88 27.77
C ASP A 288 -19.71 -4.26 26.53
N PHE A 289 -20.51 -4.01 25.49
CA PHE A 289 -20.06 -3.44 24.22
C PHE A 289 -20.76 -2.11 23.94
N LYS A 290 -19.95 -1.10 23.65
CA LYS A 290 -20.41 0.23 23.25
C LYS A 290 -20.00 0.49 21.80
N PHE A 291 -20.99 0.44 20.90
CA PHE A 291 -20.83 0.88 19.52
C PHE A 291 -20.92 2.39 19.47
N VAL A 292 -19.93 3.03 18.86
CA VAL A 292 -19.83 4.49 18.84
C VAL A 292 -19.72 4.97 17.41
N ILE A 293 -20.58 5.93 17.03
CA ILE A 293 -20.40 6.72 15.82
C ILE A 293 -19.88 8.08 16.26
N ALA A 294 -18.61 8.35 15.96
CA ALA A 294 -17.93 9.57 16.36
C ALA A 294 -17.67 10.48 15.16
N THR A 295 -18.08 11.74 15.25
CA THR A 295 -17.96 12.71 14.16
C THR A 295 -17.96 14.16 14.64
N ASN A 296 -17.36 15.04 13.84
CA ASN A 296 -17.47 16.48 14.01
C ASN A 296 -18.78 17.07 13.44
N SER A 297 -19.55 16.28 12.69
CA SER A 297 -20.86 16.70 12.20
C SER A 297 -21.90 16.72 13.32
N ASP A 298 -22.88 17.62 13.24
CA ASP A 298 -24.01 17.60 14.16
C ASP A 298 -25.01 16.50 13.76
N LEU A 299 -25.15 15.48 14.62
CA LEU A 299 -26.10 14.38 14.45
C LEU A 299 -27.28 14.46 15.42
N THR A 300 -27.46 15.55 16.15
CA THR A 300 -28.49 15.70 17.19
C THR A 300 -29.87 15.28 16.70
N LYS A 301 -30.25 15.71 15.48
CA LYS A 301 -31.54 15.37 14.85
C LYS A 301 -31.67 13.90 14.43
N LYS A 302 -30.56 13.18 14.22
CA LYS A 302 -30.53 11.77 13.79
C LYS A 302 -30.46 10.79 14.96
N ARG A 303 -30.12 11.23 16.18
CA ARG A 303 -29.97 10.38 17.38
C ARG A 303 -31.18 9.48 17.64
N ALA A 304 -32.40 10.02 17.54
CA ALA A 304 -33.62 9.23 17.74
C ALA A 304 -33.77 8.10 16.70
N LYS A 305 -33.41 8.37 15.43
CA LYS A 305 -33.44 7.38 14.35
C LYS A 305 -32.40 6.28 14.59
N ILE A 306 -31.18 6.66 14.96
CA ILE A 306 -30.07 5.75 15.28
C ILE A 306 -30.46 4.80 16.42
N ASN A 307 -30.97 5.35 17.53
CA ASN A 307 -31.40 4.55 18.68
C ASN A 307 -32.56 3.60 18.33
N LYS A 308 -33.52 4.05 17.52
CA LYS A 308 -34.62 3.20 17.05
C LYS A 308 -34.11 2.07 16.16
N PHE A 309 -33.20 2.36 15.23
CA PHE A 309 -32.57 1.35 14.38
C PHE A 309 -31.84 0.31 15.23
N PHE A 310 -31.00 0.75 16.16
CA PHE A 310 -30.20 -0.12 17.02
C PHE A 310 -31.08 -1.03 17.89
N LYS A 311 -32.14 -0.48 18.48
CA LYS A 311 -33.13 -1.26 19.24
C LYS A 311 -33.79 -2.34 18.40
N ASN A 312 -34.06 -2.07 17.13
CA ASN A 312 -34.61 -3.05 16.20
C ASN A 312 -33.57 -4.14 15.84
N ALA A 313 -32.32 -3.75 15.61
CA ALA A 313 -31.23 -4.70 15.33
C ALA A 313 -31.02 -5.70 16.48
N LEU A 314 -31.21 -5.27 17.73
CA LEU A 314 -31.06 -6.09 18.93
C LEU A 314 -32.20 -7.08 19.20
N GLN A 315 -33.32 -7.03 18.48
CA GLN A 315 -34.50 -7.84 18.83
C GLN A 315 -34.24 -9.35 18.83
N LYS A 316 -33.35 -9.82 17.97
CA LYS A 316 -33.02 -11.25 17.78
C LYS A 316 -31.61 -11.62 18.25
N VAL A 317 -31.02 -10.77 19.09
CA VAL A 317 -29.63 -10.91 19.55
C VAL A 317 -29.64 -11.42 20.99
N GLU A 318 -28.87 -12.46 21.26
CA GLU A 318 -28.66 -12.96 22.63
C GLU A 318 -27.80 -11.97 23.42
N GLN A 319 -28.02 -11.88 24.74
CA GLN A 319 -27.31 -10.93 25.61
C GLN A 319 -27.47 -9.46 25.18
N ARG A 320 -28.58 -9.11 24.49
CA ARG A 320 -28.85 -7.77 23.94
C ARG A 320 -28.68 -6.62 24.95
N GLU A 321 -28.86 -6.89 26.23
CA GLU A 321 -28.68 -5.94 27.33
C GLU A 321 -27.24 -5.43 27.47
N ARG A 322 -26.25 -6.21 27.00
CA ARG A 322 -24.81 -5.90 26.99
C ARG A 322 -24.39 -4.93 25.90
N PHE A 323 -25.25 -4.70 24.92
CA PHE A 323 -24.96 -3.85 23.77
C PHE A 323 -25.59 -2.47 23.92
N ARG A 324 -24.79 -1.44 23.63
CA ARG A 324 -25.20 -0.03 23.63
C ARG A 324 -24.69 0.64 22.36
N ILE A 325 -25.42 1.65 21.90
CA ILE A 325 -24.96 2.58 20.86
C ILE A 325 -24.86 3.97 21.46
N GLU A 326 -23.77 4.67 21.15
CA GLU A 326 -23.54 6.05 21.50
C GLU A 326 -23.21 6.87 20.25
N VAL A 327 -23.64 8.12 20.24
CA VAL A 327 -23.37 9.07 19.16
C VAL A 327 -22.50 10.17 19.75
N TRP A 328 -21.23 10.19 19.36
CA TRP A 328 -20.28 11.20 19.77
C TRP A 328 -20.15 12.24 18.66
N ASP A 329 -21.21 13.03 18.48
CA ASP A 329 -21.21 14.20 17.60
C ASP A 329 -20.45 15.38 18.21
N GLN A 330 -20.38 16.51 17.51
CA GLN A 330 -19.67 17.70 17.99
C GLN A 330 -20.03 18.09 19.43
N SER A 331 -21.32 18.08 19.76
CA SER A 331 -21.82 18.50 21.06
C SER A 331 -21.44 17.52 22.19
N GLU A 332 -21.56 16.22 21.93
CA GLU A 332 -21.19 15.20 22.91
C GLU A 332 -19.68 15.15 23.12
N LEU A 333 -18.90 15.23 22.05
CA LEU A 333 -17.43 15.23 22.16
C LEU A 333 -16.96 16.42 23.00
N LEU A 334 -17.57 17.61 22.84
CA LEU A 334 -17.24 18.78 23.67
C LEU A 334 -17.59 18.54 25.14
N LYS A 335 -18.71 17.85 25.41
CA LYS A 335 -19.12 17.49 26.77
C LYS A 335 -18.16 16.47 27.40
N ILE A 336 -17.80 15.41 26.67
CA ILE A 336 -16.82 14.41 27.10
C ILE A 336 -15.47 15.09 27.38
N GLU A 337 -15.00 15.96 26.48
CA GLU A 337 -13.77 16.71 26.66
C GLU A 337 -13.81 17.57 27.93
N LYS A 338 -14.92 18.26 28.18
CA LYS A 338 -15.12 19.06 29.39
C LYS A 338 -15.12 18.22 30.67
N GLU A 339 -15.77 17.06 30.66
CA GLU A 339 -15.79 16.12 31.79
C GLU A 339 -14.39 15.58 32.10
N LEU A 340 -13.55 15.42 31.07
CA LEU A 340 -12.14 15.03 31.20
C LEU A 340 -11.20 16.18 31.60
N GLY A 341 -11.75 17.37 31.89
CA GLY A 341 -10.97 18.54 32.28
C GLY A 341 -10.20 19.21 31.13
N LEU A 342 -10.55 18.90 29.88
CA LEU A 342 -10.01 19.57 28.70
C LEU A 342 -10.77 20.91 28.53
N LYS A 343 -10.08 22.04 28.72
CA LYS A 343 -10.70 23.38 28.67
C LYS A 343 -10.92 23.85 27.23
N MET A 344 -12.15 24.30 26.94
CA MET A 344 -12.51 25.08 25.75
C MET A 344 -11.93 26.49 25.77
#